data_AF-A0A2P2EAH3-F1
#
_entry.id   AF-A0A2P2EAH3-F1
#
_cell.length_a   1.000
_cell.length_b   1.000
_cell.length_c   1.000
_cell.angle_alpha   90.00
_cell.angle_beta   90.00
_cell.angle_gamma   90.00
#
_symmetry.space_group_name_H-M   'P 1'
#
loop_
_entity.id
_entity.type
_entity.pdbx_description
1 polymer ?
#
loop_
_entity_poly.entity_id
_entity_poly.type
_entity_poly.pdbx_seq_one_letter_code
_entity_poly.pdbx_strand_id
1 'polypeptide(L)'
;MPGFLPLEIANLKAQCPNCSSLVAPDLWTERQFEFGPIHEIQDPKAGAWHRLSVGAVCQCGTTVQIPTNYKKLDWRINFFGDESGRQMGDLEYIGYSLIGMRDAGVEKFRKNLIELKLKHVPGSNPEVWKIHTKDILNGRTRMVHGIYKQISDVAAFFNDCADLLSSMDDECIKVHAMGVIRPEFNKKERRKSLNFALKTIHSAAISYAIYSSTHIGLKPKFVLDSIAPFKGDDHFEEWAQGTYLNSKRYLVHEYLSHCNDIECPKFVPPGSHACLEIADFHAYMTARSIFKRVKNEQPELPMGRLGRCNYMILDGPDGPDHYRGHDVPDKWINALRRRVRG
;
A
#
# COMPACT_ATOMS: atom_id res chain seq x y z
N MET A 1 -11.78 3.48 -8.36
CA MET A 1 -12.59 3.35 -7.14
C MET A 1 -11.68 2.91 -6.00
N PRO A 2 -11.81 3.49 -4.78
CA PRO A 2 -11.11 2.99 -3.59
C PRO A 2 -11.30 1.48 -3.38
N GLY A 3 -10.19 0.77 -3.13
CA GLY A 3 -10.18 -0.68 -2.93
C GLY A 3 -10.39 -1.12 -1.47
N PHE A 4 -10.79 -0.19 -0.60
CA PHE A 4 -10.92 -0.41 0.84
C PHE A 4 -12.05 0.43 1.42
N LEU A 5 -12.84 -0.16 2.32
CA LEU A 5 -13.91 0.50 3.04
C LEU A 5 -13.96 0.02 4.51
N PRO A 6 -13.56 0.87 5.47
CA PRO A 6 -13.74 0.61 6.90
C PRO A 6 -15.20 0.36 7.27
N LEU A 7 -15.45 -0.49 8.26
CA LEU A 7 -16.81 -0.81 8.73
C LEU A 7 -17.58 0.42 9.21
N GLU A 8 -16.91 1.39 9.84
CA GLU A 8 -17.58 2.64 10.26
C GLU A 8 -18.12 3.44 9.07
N ILE A 9 -17.41 3.45 7.94
CA ILE A 9 -17.83 4.16 6.72
C ILE A 9 -18.92 3.35 6.01
N ALA A 10 -18.77 2.02 5.95
CA ALA A 10 -19.78 1.11 5.40
C ALA A 10 -21.14 1.18 6.12
N ASN A 11 -21.11 1.46 7.43
CA ASN A 11 -22.29 1.52 8.27
C ASN A 11 -22.84 2.95 8.45
N LEU A 12 -22.30 3.95 7.74
CA LEU A 12 -22.80 5.33 7.82
C LEU A 12 -24.28 5.39 7.44
N LYS A 13 -25.10 5.74 8.43
CA LYS A 13 -26.54 5.94 8.27
C LYS A 13 -26.97 7.11 9.15
N ALA A 14 -27.96 7.87 8.69
CA ALA A 14 -28.66 8.87 9.48
C ALA A 14 -30.16 8.64 9.42
N GLN A 15 -30.87 8.99 10.48
CA GLN A 15 -32.31 8.88 10.55
C GLN A 15 -32.98 10.03 9.78
N CYS A 16 -33.93 9.72 8.91
CA CYS A 16 -34.72 10.74 8.21
C CYS A 16 -35.64 11.46 9.21
N PRO A 17 -35.62 12.80 9.28
CA PRO A 17 -36.46 13.54 10.23
C PRO A 17 -37.95 13.49 9.91
N ASN A 18 -38.34 13.11 8.69
CA ASN A 18 -39.74 13.06 8.26
C ASN A 18 -40.38 11.67 8.46
N CYS A 19 -39.74 10.61 7.95
CA CYS A 19 -40.30 9.25 7.97
C CYS A 19 -39.55 8.26 8.87
N SER A 20 -38.54 8.71 9.62
CA SER A 20 -37.72 7.89 10.52
C SER A 20 -36.92 6.74 9.88
N SER A 21 -36.91 6.61 8.55
CA SER A 21 -36.09 5.61 7.87
C SER A 21 -34.60 5.91 7.99
N LEU A 22 -33.76 4.87 7.94
CA LEU A 22 -32.31 5.01 7.90
C LEU A 22 -31.85 5.26 6.47
N VAL A 23 -31.10 6.35 6.26
CA VAL A 23 -30.57 6.77 4.96
C VAL A 23 -29.05 6.71 4.99
N ALA A 24 -28.45 6.10 3.97
CA ALA A 24 -27.00 6.04 3.78
C ALA A 24 -26.56 6.98 2.65
N PRO A 25 -25.33 7.51 2.69
CA PRO A 25 -24.80 8.30 1.60
C PRO A 25 -24.45 7.38 0.41
N ASP A 26 -24.57 7.91 -0.80
CA ASP A 26 -24.08 7.21 -1.99
C ASP A 26 -22.56 7.38 -2.11
N LEU A 27 -21.84 6.36 -1.65
CA LEU A 27 -20.39 6.33 -1.60
C LEU A 27 -19.73 6.09 -2.96
N TRP A 28 -20.45 5.47 -3.91
CA TRP A 28 -19.85 4.79 -5.07
C TRP A 28 -20.22 5.40 -6.42
N THR A 29 -21.20 6.29 -6.48
CA THR A 29 -21.47 7.04 -7.71
C THR A 29 -20.33 8.01 -8.00
N GLU A 30 -19.70 7.82 -9.17
CA GLU A 30 -18.69 8.72 -9.69
C GLU A 30 -19.29 10.10 -9.95
N ARG A 31 -18.58 11.15 -9.52
CA ARG A 31 -18.95 12.54 -9.78
C ARG A 31 -18.08 13.15 -10.87
N GLN A 32 -18.62 14.15 -11.55
CA GLN A 32 -17.89 14.92 -12.56
C GLN A 32 -16.67 15.66 -11.98
N PHE A 33 -16.78 16.13 -10.73
CA PHE A 33 -15.74 16.86 -10.03
C PHE A 33 -15.19 16.04 -8.86
N GLU A 34 -13.92 16.28 -8.53
CA GLU A 34 -13.27 15.66 -7.38
C GLU A 34 -13.89 16.13 -6.06
N PHE A 35 -14.03 15.22 -5.11
CA PHE A 35 -14.19 15.52 -3.71
C PHE A 35 -12.85 16.00 -3.13
N GLY A 36 -12.91 17.00 -2.26
CA GLY A 36 -11.75 17.61 -1.62
C GLY A 36 -12.16 18.87 -0.85
N PRO A 37 -11.23 19.48 -0.09
CA PRO A 37 -11.47 20.78 0.52
C PRO A 37 -11.83 21.81 -0.56
N ILE A 38 -12.80 22.66 -0.24
CA ILE A 38 -13.21 23.76 -1.11
C ILE A 38 -12.21 24.89 -0.84
N HIS A 39 -11.25 25.07 -1.74
CA HIS A 39 -10.38 26.24 -1.68
C HIS A 39 -11.16 27.46 -2.18
N GLU A 40 -11.29 28.49 -1.36
CA GLU A 40 -11.60 29.82 -1.90
C GLU A 40 -10.35 30.33 -2.62
N ILE A 41 -10.52 30.55 -3.91
CA ILE A 41 -9.50 30.98 -4.85
C ILE A 41 -9.17 32.43 -4.50
N GLN A 42 -8.12 32.72 -3.72
CA GLN A 42 -7.24 33.91 -3.90
C GLN A 42 -6.18 34.15 -2.80
N ASP A 43 -6.32 33.64 -1.57
CA ASP A 43 -5.35 33.93 -0.50
C ASP A 43 -4.73 32.64 0.11
N PRO A 44 -3.42 32.40 -0.04
CA PRO A 44 -2.70 31.32 0.62
C PRO A 44 -2.81 31.31 2.16
N LYS A 45 -3.25 32.42 2.77
CA LYS A 45 -3.49 32.55 4.21
C LYS A 45 -4.93 32.30 4.63
N ALA A 46 -5.89 32.25 3.69
CA ALA A 46 -7.32 32.17 4.00
C ALA A 46 -7.80 30.78 4.49
N GLY A 47 -6.89 29.81 4.65
CA GLY A 47 -7.26 28.46 5.06
C GLY A 47 -8.04 27.73 3.97
N ALA A 48 -8.80 26.71 4.35
CA ALA A 48 -9.61 25.92 3.43
C ALA A 48 -11.00 25.68 4.03
N TRP A 49 -12.03 25.68 3.18
CA TRP A 49 -13.37 25.31 3.60
C TRP A 49 -13.51 23.79 3.54
N HIS A 50 -13.96 23.21 4.65
CA HIS A 50 -14.22 21.78 4.75
C HIS A 50 -15.72 21.53 4.79
N ARG A 51 -16.16 20.50 4.06
CA ARG A 51 -17.55 20.07 4.09
C ARG A 51 -17.85 19.40 5.44
N LEU A 52 -18.90 19.85 6.13
CA LEU A 52 -19.33 19.30 7.43
C LEU A 52 -20.36 18.18 7.30
N SER A 53 -21.09 18.11 6.19
CA SER A 53 -22.09 17.08 5.94
C SER A 53 -22.33 16.86 4.45
N VAL A 54 -22.85 15.68 4.11
CA VAL A 54 -23.31 15.32 2.77
C VAL A 54 -24.80 15.05 2.78
N GLY A 55 -25.51 15.56 1.78
CA GLY A 55 -26.94 15.30 1.61
C GLY A 55 -27.18 13.93 0.98
N ALA A 56 -28.03 13.12 1.61
CA ALA A 56 -28.56 11.88 1.06
C ALA A 56 -30.09 11.97 0.97
N VAL A 57 -30.68 11.58 -0.16
CA VAL A 57 -32.13 11.71 -0.37
C VAL A 57 -32.83 10.47 0.18
N CYS A 58 -33.75 10.67 1.12
CA CYS A 58 -34.63 9.64 1.63
C CYS A 58 -35.69 9.24 0.59
N GLN A 59 -36.25 8.04 0.70
CA GLN A 59 -37.38 7.58 -0.12
C GLN A 59 -38.60 8.50 -0.04
N CYS A 60 -38.82 9.21 1.07
CA CYS A 60 -39.89 10.21 1.21
C CYS A 60 -39.56 11.58 0.59
N GLY A 61 -38.43 11.71 -0.12
CA GLY A 61 -37.97 12.95 -0.77
C GLY A 61 -37.19 13.91 0.14
N THR A 62 -37.16 13.68 1.45
CA THR A 62 -36.42 14.53 2.39
C THR A 62 -34.91 14.32 2.26
N THR A 63 -34.14 15.40 2.08
CA THR A 63 -32.68 15.36 2.14
C THR A 63 -32.21 15.27 3.60
N VAL A 64 -31.50 14.18 3.92
CA VAL A 64 -30.90 13.93 5.22
C VAL A 64 -29.43 14.34 5.17
N GLN A 65 -29.00 15.15 6.14
CA GLN A 65 -27.59 15.53 6.28
C GLN A 65 -26.85 14.45 7.06
N ILE A 66 -25.86 13.84 6.41
CA ILE A 66 -24.98 12.83 7.03
C ILE A 66 -23.66 13.53 7.35
N PRO A 67 -23.23 13.57 8.62
CA PRO A 67 -22.02 14.28 9.00
C PRO A 67 -20.80 13.68 8.30
N THR A 68 -19.85 14.55 7.98
CA THR A 68 -18.49 14.13 7.69
C THR A 68 -17.68 14.08 8.99
N ASN A 69 -16.47 13.52 8.93
CA ASN A 69 -15.58 13.42 10.10
C ASN A 69 -14.26 14.14 9.80
N TYR A 70 -14.32 15.46 9.62
CA TYR A 70 -13.11 16.24 9.39
C TYR A 70 -12.14 16.11 10.58
N LYS A 71 -10.87 15.83 10.26
CA LYS A 71 -9.78 15.82 11.24
C LYS A 71 -8.68 16.75 10.78
N LYS A 72 -8.19 17.59 11.70
CA LYS A 72 -6.97 18.37 11.46
C LYS A 72 -5.76 17.42 11.42
N LEU A 73 -4.88 17.62 10.43
CA LEU A 73 -3.67 16.83 10.27
C LEU A 73 -2.44 17.68 10.61
N ASP A 74 -1.84 17.44 11.77
CA ASP A 74 -0.76 18.29 12.28
C ASP A 74 0.64 17.83 11.82
N TRP A 75 0.77 16.58 11.38
CA TRP A 75 2.06 15.98 11.05
C TRP A 75 2.03 15.23 9.74
N ARG A 76 3.16 15.15 9.04
CA ARG A 76 3.30 14.38 7.81
C ARG A 76 3.84 12.97 8.06
N ILE A 77 3.38 12.01 7.28
CA ILE A 77 3.95 10.66 7.16
C ILE A 77 4.26 10.36 5.70
N ASN A 78 5.43 9.80 5.43
CA ASN A 78 5.87 9.41 4.09
C ASN A 78 5.72 7.89 3.92
N PHE A 79 4.97 7.48 2.91
CA PHE A 79 4.79 6.09 2.52
C PHE A 79 5.66 5.78 1.30
N PHE A 80 6.41 4.68 1.41
CA PHE A 80 7.25 4.12 0.36
C PHE A 80 6.71 2.77 -0.03
N GLY A 81 6.59 2.48 -1.33
CA GLY A 81 5.93 1.26 -1.78
C GLY A 81 6.57 0.58 -2.96
N ASP A 82 6.34 -0.72 -3.02
CA ASP A 82 6.77 -1.59 -4.11
C ASP A 82 5.81 -2.79 -4.27
N GLU A 83 5.73 -3.33 -5.48
CA GLU A 83 4.94 -4.50 -5.81
C GLU A 83 5.70 -5.82 -5.70
N SER A 84 4.95 -6.91 -5.62
CA SER A 84 5.50 -8.26 -5.69
C SER A 84 4.55 -9.19 -6.42
N GLY A 85 5.10 -10.06 -7.26
CA GLY A 85 4.35 -11.07 -8.00
C GLY A 85 4.96 -12.46 -7.85
N ARG A 86 4.13 -13.50 -7.78
CA ARG A 86 4.57 -14.91 -7.78
C ARG A 86 3.56 -15.79 -8.53
N GLN A 87 4.05 -16.60 -9.47
CA GLN A 87 3.24 -17.65 -10.06
C GLN A 87 3.15 -18.86 -9.12
N MET A 88 1.93 -19.33 -8.86
CA MET A 88 1.60 -20.46 -7.98
C MET A 88 0.73 -21.47 -8.72
N GLY A 89 1.35 -22.26 -9.61
CA GLY A 89 0.61 -23.15 -10.51
C GLY A 89 -0.10 -22.36 -11.60
N ASP A 90 -1.42 -22.54 -11.70
CA ASP A 90 -2.34 -21.80 -12.57
C ASP A 90 -2.77 -20.45 -11.97
N LEU A 91 -2.37 -20.16 -10.73
CA LEU A 91 -2.67 -18.91 -10.04
C LEU A 91 -1.49 -17.94 -10.09
N GLU A 92 -1.79 -16.65 -9.98
CA GLU A 92 -0.82 -15.57 -9.87
C GLU A 92 -1.12 -14.73 -8.63
N TYR A 93 -0.19 -14.78 -7.68
CA TYR A 93 -0.17 -13.89 -6.52
C TYR A 93 0.33 -12.52 -6.94
N ILE A 94 -0.36 -11.50 -6.44
CA ILE A 94 0.02 -10.10 -6.58
C ILE A 94 -0.06 -9.49 -5.18
N GLY A 95 0.94 -8.69 -4.82
CA GLY A 95 1.00 -7.98 -3.56
C GLY A 95 1.61 -6.60 -3.74
N TYR A 96 1.27 -5.69 -2.83
CA TYR A 96 1.79 -4.33 -2.80
C TYR A 96 2.06 -3.93 -1.36
N SER A 97 3.29 -3.53 -1.06
CA SER A 97 3.67 -3.05 0.27
C SER A 97 3.72 -1.54 0.32
N LEU A 98 3.33 -0.95 1.45
CA LEU A 98 3.61 0.43 1.81
C LEU A 98 4.25 0.47 3.19
N ILE A 99 5.36 1.18 3.32
CA ILE A 99 6.06 1.43 4.58
C ILE A 99 5.99 2.93 4.87
N GLY A 100 5.20 3.30 5.88
CA GLY A 100 4.94 4.66 6.30
C GLY A 100 5.81 5.08 7.48
N MET A 101 6.55 6.18 7.37
CA MET A 101 7.37 6.74 8.46
C MET A 101 7.31 8.26 8.47
N ARG A 102 7.37 8.87 9.65
CA ARG A 102 7.58 10.32 9.80
C ARG A 102 9.02 10.70 9.40
N ASP A 103 9.26 11.98 9.10
CA ASP A 103 10.58 12.46 8.63
C ASP A 103 11.75 12.05 9.55
N ALA A 104 11.58 12.14 10.87
CA ALA A 104 12.59 11.69 11.83
C ALA A 104 12.89 10.18 11.74
N GLY A 105 11.83 9.36 11.57
CA GLY A 105 11.95 7.92 11.37
C GLY A 105 12.61 7.56 10.04
N VAL A 106 12.32 8.32 8.98
CA VAL A 106 12.97 8.18 7.67
C VAL A 106 14.48 8.41 7.76
N GLU A 107 14.93 9.49 8.42
CA GLU A 107 16.35 9.77 8.57
C GLU A 107 17.06 8.75 9.45
N LYS A 108 16.43 8.33 10.55
CA LYS A 108 16.93 7.26 11.42
C LYS A 108 17.08 5.95 10.63
N PHE A 109 16.07 5.57 9.86
CA PHE A 109 16.09 4.38 9.02
C PHE A 109 17.21 4.44 7.98
N ARG A 110 17.37 5.57 7.29
CA ARG A 110 18.41 5.77 6.27
C ARG A 110 19.82 5.56 6.87
N LYS A 111 20.09 6.14 8.04
CA LYS A 111 21.38 5.96 8.74
C LYS A 111 21.62 4.49 9.10
N ASN A 112 20.63 3.83 9.69
CA ASN A 112 20.75 2.42 10.08
C ASN A 112 20.93 1.49 8.85
N LEU A 113 20.27 1.81 7.72
CA LEU A 113 20.44 1.04 6.48
C LEU A 113 21.86 1.20 5.90
N ILE A 114 22.43 2.40 5.97
CA ILE A 114 23.81 2.68 5.58
C ILE A 114 24.79 1.84 6.41
N GLU A 115 24.61 1.82 7.73
CA GLU A 115 25.42 1.02 8.66
C GLU A 115 25.31 -0.48 8.35
N LEU A 116 24.09 -0.97 8.10
CA LEU A 116 23.84 -2.35 7.71
C LEU A 116 24.56 -2.70 6.39
N LYS A 117 24.44 -1.86 5.37
CA LYS A 117 25.12 -2.07 4.07
C LYS A 117 26.64 -2.10 4.23
N LEU A 118 27.21 -1.23 5.05
CA LEU A 118 28.64 -1.20 5.35
C LEU A 118 29.11 -2.43 6.14
N LYS A 119 28.29 -2.95 7.06
CA LYS A 119 28.58 -4.19 7.79
C LYS A 119 28.80 -5.37 6.84
N HIS A 120 28.00 -5.47 5.78
CA HIS A 120 28.04 -6.60 4.85
C HIS A 120 28.93 -6.38 3.63
N VAL A 121 29.17 -5.13 3.23
CA VAL A 121 30.05 -4.77 2.12
C VAL A 121 30.89 -3.53 2.47
N PRO A 122 31.89 -3.67 3.37
CA PRO A 122 32.62 -2.51 3.93
C PRO A 122 33.47 -1.75 2.90
N GLY A 123 33.87 -2.41 1.81
CA GLY A 123 34.69 -1.80 0.75
C GLY A 123 33.91 -1.00 -0.30
N SER A 124 32.59 -0.88 -0.17
CA SER A 124 31.74 -0.21 -1.17
C SER A 124 30.95 0.94 -0.56
N ASN A 125 30.78 2.04 -1.30
CA ASN A 125 29.95 3.15 -0.85
C ASN A 125 28.46 2.70 -0.78
N PRO A 126 27.81 2.71 0.40
CA PRO A 126 26.44 2.22 0.58
C PRO A 126 25.37 3.03 -0.16
N GLU A 127 25.69 4.26 -0.58
CA GLU A 127 24.77 5.14 -1.32
C GLU A 127 24.77 4.89 -2.84
N VAL A 128 25.79 4.20 -3.38
CA VAL A 128 25.88 3.98 -4.85
C VAL A 128 25.24 2.69 -5.34
N TRP A 129 24.83 1.81 -4.43
CA TRP A 129 24.17 0.55 -4.76
C TRP A 129 22.88 0.43 -3.97
N LYS A 130 21.95 -0.40 -4.44
CA LYS A 130 20.59 -0.54 -3.90
C LYS A 130 20.33 -1.99 -3.55
N ILE A 131 19.49 -2.26 -2.57
CA ILE A 131 19.00 -3.60 -2.29
C ILE A 131 17.87 -3.89 -3.28
N HIS A 132 18.10 -4.83 -4.18
CA HIS A 132 17.06 -5.45 -4.98
C HIS A 132 17.02 -6.93 -4.63
N THR A 133 16.05 -7.29 -3.79
CA THR A 133 16.00 -8.56 -3.04
C THR A 133 16.02 -9.77 -3.96
N LYS A 134 15.34 -9.66 -5.10
CA LYS A 134 15.31 -10.70 -6.13
C LYS A 134 16.70 -11.03 -6.67
N ASP A 135 17.54 -10.04 -6.90
CA ASP A 135 18.86 -10.23 -7.49
C ASP A 135 19.86 -10.77 -6.49
N ILE A 136 19.74 -10.38 -5.22
CA ILE A 136 20.55 -10.91 -4.12
C ILE A 136 20.24 -12.40 -3.90
N LEU A 137 18.96 -12.80 -3.99
CA LEU A 137 18.56 -14.21 -3.86
C LEU A 137 18.89 -15.06 -5.08
N ASN A 138 18.90 -14.47 -6.28
CA ASN A 138 19.21 -15.21 -7.49
C ASN A 138 20.71 -15.48 -7.57
N GLY A 139 21.12 -16.73 -7.33
CA GLY A 139 22.54 -17.11 -7.35
C GLY A 139 23.28 -16.74 -8.64
N ARG A 140 22.63 -16.78 -9.82
CA ARG A 140 23.29 -16.37 -11.08
C ARG A 140 23.48 -14.87 -11.15
N THR A 141 22.42 -14.09 -10.89
CA THR A 141 22.48 -12.63 -10.91
C THR A 141 23.45 -12.10 -9.85
N ARG A 142 23.40 -12.67 -8.64
CA ARG A 142 24.29 -12.31 -7.53
C ARG A 142 25.76 -12.45 -7.91
N MET A 143 26.15 -13.58 -8.49
CA MET A 143 27.56 -13.88 -8.79
C MET A 143 28.18 -12.97 -9.85
N VAL A 144 27.38 -12.43 -10.77
CA VAL A 144 27.85 -11.47 -11.78
C VAL A 144 27.74 -10.01 -11.32
N HIS A 145 26.92 -9.72 -10.31
CA HIS A 145 26.75 -8.38 -9.78
C HIS A 145 27.97 -7.93 -8.96
N GLY A 146 28.56 -6.78 -9.31
CA GLY A 146 29.80 -6.28 -8.69
C GLY A 146 29.75 -6.16 -7.17
N ILE A 147 28.60 -5.73 -6.63
CA ILE A 147 28.36 -5.62 -5.18
C ILE A 147 27.84 -6.90 -4.54
N TYR A 148 26.70 -7.45 -5.00
CA TYR A 148 26.05 -8.57 -4.32
C TYR A 148 26.90 -9.84 -4.19
N LYS A 149 27.86 -10.08 -5.10
CA LYS A 149 28.82 -11.19 -4.96
C LYS A 149 29.72 -11.07 -3.73
N GLN A 150 29.86 -9.88 -3.16
CA GLN A 150 30.68 -9.61 -1.97
C GLN A 150 29.92 -9.90 -0.67
N ILE A 151 28.60 -10.09 -0.72
CA ILE A 151 27.79 -10.48 0.44
C ILE A 151 28.08 -11.95 0.76
N SER A 152 28.87 -12.19 1.81
CA SER A 152 29.33 -13.52 2.20
C SER A 152 28.21 -14.42 2.72
N ASP A 153 27.32 -13.85 3.54
CA ASP A 153 26.16 -14.54 4.12
C ASP A 153 24.86 -13.78 3.82
N VAL A 154 24.16 -14.23 2.78
CA VAL A 154 22.87 -13.65 2.38
C VAL A 154 21.78 -13.88 3.43
N ALA A 155 21.82 -14.97 4.19
CA ALA A 155 20.83 -15.21 5.23
C ALA A 155 21.03 -14.24 6.39
N ALA A 156 22.27 -14.02 6.83
CA ALA A 156 22.59 -13.00 7.83
C ALA A 156 22.22 -11.59 7.34
N PHE A 157 22.50 -11.26 6.08
CA PHE A 157 22.10 -9.98 5.48
C PHE A 157 20.59 -9.73 5.56
N PHE A 158 19.78 -10.72 5.19
CA PHE A 158 18.32 -10.58 5.27
C PHE A 158 17.77 -10.60 6.69
N ASN A 159 18.39 -11.34 7.61
CA ASN A 159 18.04 -11.27 9.02
C ASN A 159 18.29 -9.85 9.57
N ASP A 160 19.42 -9.23 9.25
CA ASP A 160 19.69 -7.85 9.64
C ASP A 160 18.70 -6.87 9.00
N CYS A 161 18.30 -7.07 7.74
CA CYS A 161 17.25 -6.24 7.11
C CYS A 161 15.90 -6.39 7.81
N ALA A 162 15.54 -7.62 8.21
CA ALA A 162 14.32 -7.90 8.95
C ALA A 162 14.36 -7.29 10.35
N ASP A 163 15.49 -7.39 11.04
CA ASP A 163 15.70 -6.82 12.37
C ASP A 163 15.61 -5.30 12.33
N LEU A 164 16.22 -4.66 11.32
CA LEU A 164 16.06 -3.23 11.08
C LEU A 164 14.58 -2.86 10.87
N LEU A 165 13.87 -3.57 9.99
CA LEU A 165 12.46 -3.27 9.72
C LEU A 165 11.56 -3.49 10.96
N SER A 166 11.80 -4.55 11.73
CA SER A 166 11.03 -4.87 12.95
C SER A 166 11.32 -3.91 14.10
N SER A 167 12.56 -3.40 14.20
CA SER A 167 12.94 -2.41 15.23
C SER A 167 12.18 -1.08 15.11
N MET A 168 11.56 -0.82 13.95
CA MET A 168 10.79 0.39 13.67
C MET A 168 9.29 0.22 13.88
N ASP A 169 8.81 -0.90 14.42
CA ASP A 169 7.39 -1.24 14.54
C ASP A 169 6.52 -0.18 15.24
N ASP A 170 7.07 0.59 16.16
CA ASP A 170 6.36 1.67 16.88
C ASP A 170 6.46 3.03 16.16
N GLU A 171 7.38 3.17 15.21
CA GLU A 171 7.64 4.39 14.46
C GLU A 171 7.12 4.33 13.00
N CYS A 172 6.62 3.17 12.57
CA CYS A 172 6.19 2.95 11.18
C CYS A 172 4.80 2.29 11.05
N ILE A 173 4.13 2.61 9.94
CA ILE A 173 2.90 1.96 9.51
C ILE A 173 3.25 1.06 8.32
N LYS A 174 3.18 -0.25 8.50
CA LYS A 174 3.35 -1.22 7.40
C LYS A 174 1.99 -1.65 6.89
N VAL A 175 1.79 -1.61 5.59
CA VAL A 175 0.59 -2.09 4.90
C VAL A 175 1.02 -3.06 3.83
N HIS A 176 0.32 -4.19 3.71
CA HIS A 176 0.50 -5.12 2.61
C HIS A 176 -0.85 -5.55 2.07
N ALA A 177 -1.21 -5.05 0.89
CA ALA A 177 -2.39 -5.53 0.18
C ALA A 177 -2.00 -6.67 -0.76
N MET A 178 -2.83 -7.69 -0.85
CA MET A 178 -2.56 -8.86 -1.69
C MET A 178 -3.84 -9.51 -2.22
N GLY A 179 -3.67 -10.27 -3.29
CA GLY A 179 -4.70 -11.12 -3.85
C GLY A 179 -4.12 -12.16 -4.79
N VAL A 180 -4.93 -13.18 -5.12
CA VAL A 180 -4.57 -14.23 -6.07
C VAL A 180 -5.60 -14.31 -7.17
N ILE A 181 -5.14 -14.22 -8.41
CA ILE A 181 -5.98 -14.37 -9.60
C ILE A 181 -5.62 -15.63 -10.37
N ARG A 182 -6.58 -16.15 -11.14
CA ARG A 182 -6.31 -17.12 -12.20
C ARG A 182 -6.18 -16.33 -13.51
N PRO A 183 -4.97 -16.05 -14.02
CA PRO A 183 -4.82 -15.33 -15.27
C PRO A 183 -5.40 -16.14 -16.44
N GLU A 184 -6.00 -15.43 -17.39
CA GLU A 184 -6.45 -16.01 -18.66
C GLU A 184 -5.29 -16.59 -19.47
N PHE A 185 -5.55 -17.61 -20.29
CA PHE A 185 -4.53 -18.19 -21.18
C PHE A 185 -4.12 -17.24 -22.30
N ASN A 186 -5.07 -16.43 -22.78
CA ASN A 186 -4.81 -15.45 -23.83
C ASN A 186 -3.91 -14.33 -23.31
N LYS A 187 -2.77 -14.07 -23.99
CA LYS A 187 -1.78 -13.06 -23.56
C LYS A 187 -2.36 -11.66 -23.34
N LYS A 188 -3.32 -11.24 -24.17
CA LYS A 188 -3.96 -9.91 -24.08
C LYS A 188 -4.87 -9.84 -22.86
N GLU A 189 -5.74 -10.83 -22.69
CA GLU A 189 -6.63 -10.92 -21.53
C GLU A 189 -5.86 -11.13 -20.24
N ARG A 190 -4.79 -11.95 -20.25
CA ARG A 190 -3.86 -12.11 -19.12
C ARG A 190 -3.32 -10.77 -18.65
N ARG A 191 -2.79 -9.96 -19.56
CA ARG A 191 -2.26 -8.63 -19.23
C ARG A 191 -3.35 -7.72 -18.66
N LYS A 192 -4.56 -7.78 -19.21
CA LYS A 192 -5.71 -7.00 -18.71
C LYS A 192 -6.09 -7.41 -17.29
N SER A 193 -6.20 -8.71 -17.01
CA SER A 193 -6.52 -9.25 -15.68
C SER A 193 -5.44 -8.91 -14.65
N LEU A 194 -4.17 -9.05 -15.01
CA LEU A 194 -3.05 -8.67 -14.14
C LEU A 194 -3.04 -7.18 -13.82
N ASN A 195 -3.21 -6.33 -14.84
CA ASN A 195 -3.28 -4.89 -14.64
C ASN A 195 -4.48 -4.49 -13.76
N PHE A 196 -5.63 -5.14 -13.95
CA PHE A 196 -6.81 -4.89 -13.12
C PHE A 196 -6.56 -5.28 -11.66
N ALA A 197 -6.01 -6.46 -11.42
CA ALA A 197 -5.70 -6.93 -10.08
C ALA A 197 -4.64 -6.06 -9.39
N LEU A 198 -3.57 -5.68 -10.10
CA LEU A 198 -2.56 -4.74 -9.59
C LEU A 198 -3.17 -3.40 -9.21
N LYS A 199 -4.02 -2.81 -10.08
CA LYS A 199 -4.75 -1.56 -9.77
C LYS A 199 -5.63 -1.68 -8.54
N THR A 200 -6.30 -2.83 -8.38
CA THR A 200 -7.19 -3.09 -7.24
C THR A 200 -6.39 -3.17 -5.94
N ILE A 201 -5.30 -3.93 -5.93
CA ILE A 201 -4.41 -4.10 -4.79
C ILE A 201 -3.74 -2.77 -4.41
N HIS A 202 -3.20 -2.06 -5.40
CA HIS A 202 -2.61 -0.73 -5.21
C HIS A 202 -3.65 0.25 -4.62
N SER A 203 -4.86 0.29 -5.19
CA SER A 203 -5.91 1.16 -4.65
C SER A 203 -6.30 0.78 -3.23
N ALA A 204 -6.34 -0.50 -2.88
CA ALA A 204 -6.64 -0.95 -1.53
C ALA A 204 -5.55 -0.49 -0.55
N ALA A 205 -4.27 -0.72 -0.88
CA ALA A 205 -3.15 -0.30 -0.05
C ALA A 205 -3.14 1.22 0.19
N ILE A 206 -3.30 2.02 -0.87
CA ILE A 206 -3.32 3.48 -0.78
C ILE A 206 -4.53 3.96 0.03
N SER A 207 -5.73 3.45 -0.24
CA SER A 207 -6.95 3.82 0.50
C SER A 207 -6.84 3.50 1.98
N TYR A 208 -6.26 2.35 2.33
CA TYR A 208 -5.99 1.99 3.72
C TYR A 208 -4.95 2.89 4.36
N ALA A 209 -3.83 3.17 3.67
CA ALA A 209 -2.79 4.05 4.17
C ALA A 209 -3.34 5.46 4.45
N ILE A 210 -4.18 6.00 3.55
CA ILE A 210 -4.86 7.28 3.72
C ILE A 210 -5.74 7.26 4.98
N TYR A 211 -6.63 6.27 5.09
CA TYR A 211 -7.55 6.18 6.21
C TYR A 211 -6.81 5.99 7.54
N SER A 212 -5.91 5.02 7.62
CA SER A 212 -5.17 4.72 8.85
C SER A 212 -4.32 5.90 9.33
N SER A 213 -3.67 6.64 8.42
CA SER A 213 -2.86 7.81 8.79
C SER A 213 -3.73 9.01 9.20
N THR A 214 -4.74 9.35 8.41
CA THR A 214 -5.61 10.51 8.70
C THR A 214 -6.47 10.29 9.93
N HIS A 215 -6.83 9.03 10.22
CA HIS A 215 -7.55 8.67 11.44
C HIS A 215 -6.77 9.04 12.71
N ILE A 216 -5.43 8.99 12.68
CA ILE A 216 -4.54 9.35 13.79
C ILE A 216 -3.92 10.76 13.63
N GLY A 217 -4.45 11.60 12.73
CA GLY A 217 -4.00 13.00 12.58
C GLY A 217 -2.74 13.19 11.73
N LEU A 218 -2.36 12.20 10.90
CA LEU A 218 -1.21 12.28 10.00
C LEU A 218 -1.64 12.54 8.54
N LYS A 219 -0.96 13.48 7.88
CA LYS A 219 -1.06 13.75 6.44
C LYS A 219 -0.16 12.78 5.65
N PRO A 220 -0.74 11.83 4.90
CA PRO A 220 0.03 10.90 4.08
C PRO A 220 0.63 11.60 2.86
N LYS A 221 1.85 11.19 2.52
CA LYS A 221 2.52 11.49 1.26
C LYS A 221 3.11 10.21 0.70
N PHE A 222 2.93 9.95 -0.59
CA PHE A 222 3.39 8.72 -1.23
C PHE A 222 4.59 8.99 -2.13
N VAL A 223 5.64 8.21 -1.98
CA VAL A 223 6.84 8.17 -2.82
C VAL A 223 7.00 6.75 -3.32
N LEU A 224 6.80 6.51 -4.60
CA LEU A 224 6.74 5.17 -5.20
C LEU A 224 7.81 5.02 -6.28
N ASP A 225 8.30 3.80 -6.50
CA ASP A 225 9.25 3.51 -7.58
C ASP A 225 8.55 3.61 -8.94
N SER A 226 9.27 4.14 -9.94
CA SER A 226 8.81 4.14 -11.33
C SER A 226 9.19 2.85 -12.06
N ILE A 227 8.23 2.24 -12.76
CA ILE A 227 8.38 1.06 -13.61
C ILE A 227 9.31 1.35 -14.80
N ALA A 228 9.30 2.58 -15.32
CA ALA A 228 10.11 2.97 -16.46
C ALA A 228 11.19 4.02 -16.08
N PRO A 229 12.34 4.04 -16.78
CA PRO A 229 13.32 5.09 -16.64
C PRO A 229 12.72 6.46 -16.96
N PHE A 230 13.05 7.48 -16.17
CA PHE A 230 12.63 8.86 -16.42
C PHE A 230 13.13 9.33 -17.79
N LYS A 231 12.22 9.84 -18.61
CA LYS A 231 12.55 10.62 -19.81
C LYS A 231 12.16 12.08 -19.52
N GLY A 232 13.05 12.83 -18.89
CA GLY A 232 12.79 14.22 -18.47
C GLY A 232 12.20 14.34 -17.05
N ASP A 233 11.80 15.56 -16.69
CA ASP A 233 11.38 15.91 -15.32
C ASP A 233 9.95 15.44 -14.98
N ASP A 234 9.12 15.19 -15.98
CA ASP A 234 7.72 14.74 -15.83
C ASP A 234 7.56 13.28 -16.23
N HIS A 235 7.93 12.35 -15.35
CA HIS A 235 7.55 10.94 -15.53
C HIS A 235 6.15 10.68 -15.00
N PHE A 236 5.27 10.24 -15.88
CA PHE A 236 3.85 10.02 -15.58
C PHE A 236 3.50 8.53 -15.59
N GLU A 237 3.27 7.98 -14.40
CA GLU A 237 2.75 6.63 -14.21
C GLU A 237 1.21 6.63 -14.30
N GLU A 238 0.71 6.68 -15.53
CA GLU A 238 -0.72 6.88 -15.84
C GLU A 238 -1.63 5.91 -15.09
N TRP A 239 -1.21 4.66 -14.90
CA TRP A 239 -2.05 3.66 -14.23
C TRP A 239 -2.21 3.92 -12.74
N ALA A 240 -1.13 4.25 -12.02
CA ALA A 240 -1.14 4.40 -10.57
C ALA A 240 -1.64 5.78 -10.15
N GLN A 241 -1.14 6.85 -10.80
CA GLN A 241 -1.66 8.20 -10.60
C GLN A 241 -3.11 8.32 -11.06
N GLY A 242 -3.46 7.76 -12.21
CA GLY A 242 -4.84 7.75 -12.71
C GLY A 242 -5.79 7.00 -11.77
N THR A 243 -5.36 5.89 -11.16
CA THR A 243 -6.17 5.17 -10.16
C THR A 243 -6.42 6.04 -8.92
N TYR A 244 -5.41 6.77 -8.45
CA TYR A 244 -5.53 7.69 -7.33
C TYR A 244 -6.44 8.90 -7.65
N LEU A 245 -6.18 9.61 -8.75
CA LEU A 245 -6.97 10.78 -9.16
C LEU A 245 -8.43 10.42 -9.38
N ASN A 246 -8.70 9.31 -10.07
CA ASN A 246 -10.06 8.81 -10.23
C ASN A 246 -10.72 8.48 -8.89
N SER A 247 -9.96 8.05 -7.88
CA SER A 247 -10.51 7.76 -6.55
C SER A 247 -11.14 9.00 -5.89
N LYS A 248 -10.59 10.19 -6.17
CA LYS A 248 -11.10 11.46 -5.62
C LYS A 248 -12.51 11.81 -6.11
N ARG A 249 -13.02 11.16 -7.17
CA ARG A 249 -14.38 11.39 -7.70
C ARG A 249 -15.48 10.61 -6.98
N TYR A 250 -15.12 9.85 -5.95
CA TYR A 250 -16.04 9.01 -5.17
C TYR A 250 -16.12 9.55 -3.74
N LEU A 251 -17.33 9.62 -3.18
CA LEU A 251 -17.55 10.19 -1.84
C LEU A 251 -16.81 9.38 -0.76
N VAL A 252 -16.61 8.08 -0.97
CA VAL A 252 -15.78 7.26 -0.08
C VAL A 252 -14.37 7.83 0.11
N HIS A 253 -13.76 8.48 -0.89
CA HIS A 253 -12.43 9.08 -0.73
C HIS A 253 -12.45 10.21 0.31
N GLU A 254 -13.49 11.03 0.34
CA GLU A 254 -13.65 12.12 1.30
C GLU A 254 -13.74 11.59 2.75
N TYR A 255 -14.45 10.47 2.95
CA TYR A 255 -14.49 9.82 4.25
C TYR A 255 -13.17 9.16 4.63
N LEU A 256 -12.49 8.50 3.68
CA LEU A 256 -11.17 7.91 3.92
C LEU A 256 -10.13 8.98 4.27
N SER A 257 -10.14 10.14 3.62
CA SER A 257 -9.19 11.23 3.88
C SER A 257 -9.57 12.12 5.07
N HIS A 258 -10.69 11.81 5.75
CA HIS A 258 -11.26 12.68 6.79
C HIS A 258 -11.40 14.13 6.30
N CYS A 259 -11.90 14.31 5.07
CA CYS A 259 -12.10 15.59 4.38
C CYS A 259 -10.83 16.44 4.17
N ASN A 260 -9.66 15.80 4.14
CA ASN A 260 -8.39 16.47 3.82
C ASN A 260 -8.00 16.27 2.36
N ASP A 261 -7.25 17.26 1.83
CA ASP A 261 -6.55 17.08 0.56
C ASP A 261 -5.30 16.22 0.77
N ILE A 262 -5.19 15.18 -0.07
CA ILE A 262 -4.09 14.25 -0.07
C ILE A 262 -3.30 14.47 -1.37
N GLU A 263 -1.99 14.62 -1.25
CA GLU A 263 -1.11 14.82 -2.41
C GLU A 263 -1.11 13.57 -3.30
N CYS A 264 -1.11 13.77 -4.62
CA CYS A 264 -0.97 12.68 -5.58
C CYS A 264 0.37 11.95 -5.37
N PRO A 265 0.42 10.60 -5.50
CA PRO A 265 1.67 9.86 -5.38
C PRO A 265 2.76 10.38 -6.32
N LYS A 266 3.94 10.62 -5.75
CA LYS A 266 5.14 11.00 -6.50
C LYS A 266 5.91 9.75 -6.89
N PHE A 267 6.20 9.62 -8.18
CA PHE A 267 7.07 8.56 -8.68
C PHE A 267 8.51 9.06 -8.71
N VAL A 268 9.44 8.18 -8.36
CA VAL A 268 10.89 8.46 -8.34
C VAL A 268 11.65 7.30 -8.96
N PRO A 269 12.90 7.49 -9.41
CA PRO A 269 13.67 6.41 -10.01
C PRO A 269 13.79 5.21 -9.04
N PRO A 270 13.75 3.96 -9.54
CA PRO A 270 13.79 2.75 -8.70
C PRO A 270 14.88 2.77 -7.64
N GLY A 271 14.51 2.55 -6.38
CA GLY A 271 15.42 2.53 -5.23
C GLY A 271 16.24 3.82 -5.05
N SER A 272 15.77 4.97 -5.56
CA SER A 272 16.41 6.28 -5.35
C SER A 272 16.32 6.77 -3.90
N HIS A 273 15.57 6.06 -3.06
CA HIS A 273 15.41 6.36 -1.65
C HIS A 273 15.59 5.09 -0.81
N ALA A 274 16.28 5.18 0.32
CA ALA A 274 16.56 4.04 1.21
C ALA A 274 15.28 3.29 1.67
N CYS A 275 14.19 4.02 1.88
CA CYS A 275 12.91 3.41 2.26
C CYS A 275 12.18 2.68 1.10
N LEU A 276 12.59 2.89 -0.16
CA LEU A 276 12.08 2.10 -1.30
C LEU A 276 12.78 0.75 -1.36
N GLU A 277 14.08 0.70 -1.05
CA GLU A 277 14.85 -0.55 -0.94
C GLU A 277 14.24 -1.50 0.11
N ILE A 278 13.77 -0.97 1.24
CA ILE A 278 13.12 -1.80 2.27
C ILE A 278 11.66 -2.15 1.90
N ALA A 279 10.99 -1.32 1.10
CA ALA A 279 9.67 -1.65 0.58
C ALA A 279 9.74 -2.84 -0.39
N ASP A 280 10.74 -2.87 -1.29
CA ASP A 280 11.07 -4.05 -2.13
C ASP A 280 11.33 -5.27 -1.26
N PHE A 281 12.22 -5.15 -0.26
CA PHE A 281 12.53 -6.25 0.65
C PHE A 281 11.28 -6.79 1.35
N HIS A 282 10.45 -5.91 1.93
CA HIS A 282 9.22 -6.32 2.59
C HIS A 282 8.23 -6.98 1.62
N ALA A 283 8.00 -6.39 0.44
CA ALA A 283 7.10 -6.94 -0.57
C ALA A 283 7.57 -8.31 -1.06
N TYR A 284 8.85 -8.41 -1.42
CA TYR A 284 9.46 -9.64 -1.92
C TYR A 284 9.41 -10.76 -0.88
N MET A 285 9.82 -10.49 0.37
CA MET A 285 9.92 -11.50 1.42
C MET A 285 8.54 -11.96 1.90
N THR A 286 7.56 -11.06 1.96
CA THR A 286 6.15 -11.41 2.24
C THR A 286 5.62 -12.37 1.18
N ALA A 287 5.72 -12.00 -0.11
CA ALA A 287 5.28 -12.86 -1.20
C ALA A 287 6.03 -14.21 -1.25
N ARG A 288 7.33 -14.20 -0.94
CA ARG A 288 8.18 -15.39 -0.89
C ARG A 288 7.77 -16.34 0.22
N SER A 289 7.49 -15.82 1.41
CA SER A 289 7.06 -16.63 2.56
C SER A 289 5.71 -17.29 2.30
N ILE A 290 4.74 -16.54 1.77
CA ILE A 290 3.42 -17.08 1.37
C ILE A 290 3.60 -18.20 0.35
N PHE A 291 4.38 -17.96 -0.71
CA PHE A 291 4.67 -18.95 -1.74
C PHE A 291 5.26 -20.25 -1.18
N LYS A 292 6.25 -20.14 -0.29
CA LYS A 292 6.89 -21.29 0.37
C LYS A 292 5.90 -22.08 1.21
N ARG A 293 5.10 -21.41 2.03
CA ARG A 293 4.09 -22.06 2.88
C ARG A 293 3.00 -22.74 2.07
N VAL A 294 2.56 -22.16 0.96
CA VAL A 294 1.62 -22.80 0.01
C VAL A 294 2.20 -24.11 -0.52
N LYS A 295 3.51 -24.14 -0.82
CA LYS A 295 4.24 -25.33 -1.27
C LYS A 295 4.58 -26.36 -0.18
N ASN A 296 4.20 -26.13 1.08
CA ASN A 296 4.67 -26.91 2.24
C ASN A 296 6.20 -26.86 2.42
N GLU A 297 6.85 -25.79 2.00
CA GLU A 297 8.27 -25.55 2.21
C GLU A 297 8.48 -24.53 3.35
N GLN A 298 9.59 -24.65 4.07
CA GLN A 298 9.99 -23.64 5.05
C GLN A 298 10.49 -22.37 4.33
N PRO A 299 9.99 -21.17 4.69
CA PRO A 299 10.49 -19.93 4.15
C PRO A 299 11.90 -19.64 4.68
N GLU A 300 12.75 -19.05 3.83
CA GLU A 300 14.10 -18.65 4.22
C GLU A 300 14.09 -17.57 5.33
N LEU A 301 13.05 -16.72 5.31
CA LEU A 301 12.74 -15.75 6.35
C LEU A 301 11.23 -15.77 6.59
N PRO A 302 10.75 -16.14 7.78
CA PRO A 302 9.33 -16.12 8.09
C PRO A 302 8.82 -14.68 8.22
N MET A 303 7.55 -14.44 7.87
CA MET A 303 6.97 -13.09 7.87
C MET A 303 6.97 -12.45 9.26
N GLY A 304 6.86 -13.27 10.32
CA GLY A 304 6.93 -12.78 11.70
C GLY A 304 8.20 -12.00 12.03
N ARG A 305 9.30 -12.22 11.29
CA ARG A 305 10.56 -11.46 11.44
C ARG A 305 10.51 -10.06 10.82
N LEU A 306 9.55 -9.78 9.94
CA LEU A 306 9.40 -8.46 9.29
C LEU A 306 8.70 -7.44 10.19
N GLY A 307 8.24 -7.84 11.39
CA GLY A 307 7.49 -7.01 12.33
C GLY A 307 5.98 -6.99 12.06
N ARG A 308 5.25 -6.13 12.76
CA ARG A 308 3.80 -6.02 12.64
C ARG A 308 3.40 -5.31 11.34
N CYS A 309 2.43 -5.87 10.62
CA CYS A 309 1.91 -5.33 9.37
C CYS A 309 0.37 -5.36 9.36
N ASN A 310 -0.21 -4.42 8.62
CA ASN A 310 -1.63 -4.41 8.28
C ASN A 310 -1.80 -5.12 6.93
N TYR A 311 -2.20 -6.37 6.98
CA TYR A 311 -2.44 -7.22 5.82
C TYR A 311 -3.87 -7.03 5.32
N MET A 312 -4.01 -6.77 4.02
CA MET A 312 -5.29 -6.69 3.33
C MET A 312 -5.37 -7.81 2.30
N ILE A 313 -6.29 -8.73 2.52
CA ILE A 313 -6.45 -9.92 1.68
C ILE A 313 -7.72 -9.71 0.86
N LEU A 314 -7.59 -9.40 -0.43
CA LEU A 314 -8.75 -9.07 -1.25
C LEU A 314 -9.54 -10.29 -1.75
N ASP A 315 -8.94 -11.49 -1.69
CA ASP A 315 -9.51 -12.74 -2.17
C ASP A 315 -9.57 -13.83 -1.07
N GLY A 316 -9.88 -13.41 0.16
CA GLY A 316 -10.02 -14.31 1.30
C GLY A 316 -11.17 -15.33 1.11
N PRO A 317 -11.15 -16.46 1.85
CA PRO A 317 -12.19 -17.48 1.75
C PRO A 317 -13.61 -16.96 2.07
N ASP A 318 -13.68 -15.93 2.91
CA ASP A 318 -14.93 -15.29 3.36
C ASP A 318 -15.15 -13.93 2.69
N GLY A 319 -14.39 -13.63 1.62
CA GLY A 319 -14.32 -12.32 0.99
C GLY A 319 -13.10 -11.49 1.44
N PRO A 320 -13.07 -10.18 1.15
CA PRO A 320 -12.00 -9.29 1.58
C PRO A 320 -11.84 -9.29 3.11
N ASP A 321 -10.63 -9.50 3.60
CA ASP A 321 -10.28 -9.57 5.03
C ASP A 321 -9.15 -8.58 5.35
N HIS A 322 -9.13 -8.08 6.59
CA HIS A 322 -8.10 -7.18 7.09
C HIS A 322 -7.57 -7.70 8.42
N TYR A 323 -6.26 -7.90 8.50
CA TYR A 323 -5.60 -8.45 9.66
C TYR A 323 -4.37 -7.63 10.04
N ARG A 324 -4.25 -7.28 11.31
CA ARG A 324 -3.05 -6.65 11.87
C ARG A 324 -2.31 -7.65 12.74
N GLY A 325 -1.04 -7.92 12.41
CA GLY A 325 -0.20 -8.81 13.20
C GLY A 325 1.13 -9.09 12.53
N HIS A 326 1.82 -10.14 12.99
CA HIS A 326 3.14 -10.53 12.51
C HIS A 326 3.11 -11.49 11.31
N ASP A 327 1.97 -12.10 11.03
CA ASP A 327 1.83 -13.11 9.96
C ASP A 327 0.40 -13.11 9.43
N VAL A 328 0.18 -13.62 8.23
CA VAL A 328 -1.17 -13.81 7.68
C VAL A 328 -1.84 -15.02 8.33
N PRO A 329 -3.18 -15.02 8.51
CA PRO A 329 -3.88 -16.16 9.12
C PRO A 329 -3.66 -17.48 8.37
N ASP A 330 -3.36 -18.58 9.10
CA ASP A 330 -3.17 -19.92 8.51
C ASP A 330 -4.41 -20.40 7.73
N LYS A 331 -5.62 -19.98 8.12
CA LYS A 331 -6.86 -20.25 7.38
C LYS A 331 -6.74 -19.84 5.90
N TRP A 332 -6.08 -18.71 5.63
CA TRP A 332 -5.91 -18.19 4.28
C TRP A 332 -4.86 -18.98 3.51
N ILE A 333 -3.72 -19.29 4.12
CA ILE A 333 -2.68 -20.13 3.50
C ILE A 333 -3.22 -21.52 3.13
N ASN A 334 -4.00 -22.13 4.03
CA ASN A 334 -4.62 -23.43 3.79
C ASN A 334 -5.69 -23.36 2.69
N ALA A 335 -6.47 -22.28 2.60
CA ALA A 335 -7.41 -22.05 1.51
C ALA A 335 -6.68 -21.90 0.16
N LEU A 336 -5.64 -21.08 0.12
CA LEU A 336 -4.82 -20.88 -1.09
C LEU A 336 -4.14 -22.18 -1.54
N ARG A 337 -3.61 -22.97 -0.60
CA ARG A 337 -3.02 -24.29 -0.90
C ARG A 337 -4.01 -25.24 -1.57
N ARG A 338 -5.29 -25.25 -1.12
CA ARG A 338 -6.34 -26.06 -1.77
C ARG A 338 -6.60 -25.60 -3.20
N ARG A 339 -6.66 -24.29 -3.44
CA ARG A 339 -6.86 -23.68 -4.77
C ARG A 339 -5.71 -23.94 -5.76
N VAL A 340 -4.49 -24.13 -5.27
CA VAL A 340 -3.31 -24.43 -6.12
C VAL A 340 -3.22 -25.91 -6.48
N ARG A 341 -3.84 -26.80 -5.69
CA ARG A 341 -3.76 -28.27 -5.87
C ARG A 341 -4.95 -28.88 -6.61
N GLY A 342 -6.12 -28.25 -6.53
CA GLY A 342 -7.33 -28.66 -7.24
C GLY A 342 -7.57 -27.77 -8.44
#